data_AF-A0A3D2CES9-F1
#
_entry.id   AF-A0A3D2CES9-F1
#
_cell.length_a   1.000
_cell.length_b   1.000
_cell.length_c   1.000
_cell.angle_alpha   90.00
_cell.angle_beta   90.00
_cell.angle_gamma   90.00
#
_symmetry.space_group_name_H-M   'P 1'
#
loop_
_entity.id
_entity.type
_entity.pdbx_description
1 polymer ?
#
loop_
_entity_poly.entity_id
_entity_poly.type
_entity_poly.pdbx_seq_one_letter_code
_entity_poly.pdbx_strand_id
1 'polypeptide(L)'
;MAVRISMQRFTWILGGIGLLAVLAFGAHAATADVWMVQWEVAGGVGAALLFVSLWFDRESIRRYLQSRGAQYSAMAWALIAVAVGVAVAANMLADRYDHRVDMTASQRHALSPQTVQVISSLDVPVEIHAFFLPGVLEGQTLRSLLDGFSEHSAQLSVAFHDPLTEPLVAREFDISSEFGTVVLRAGDDTQRLESRFDEESLVNALIRLTSGADHVVCFTEGHEEIDPDDDTSAVGMGAAVVKLEGQNYTVRKVFPARDGSIPEACEVVVVADPQVDWLPAEREMLATHVARGGSALVLLEPTRTPGLVADLGRYNILMGDDLILEQNPSYQLVGGDASYIVLSGESFDFHPITNPIRGAVLMRVARSVARLDPEMVGVQVQEVAKTSAFAWAETEYDQAPEVTPGRDRLGPVPVMAVAEITDPSIIGVGSTRVTVGAE
;
A
#
# COMPACT_ATOMS: atom_id res chain seq x y z
N MET A 1 51.20 -69.47 -18.13
CA MET A 1 50.13 -69.36 -17.09
C MET A 1 50.32 -68.14 -16.19
N ALA A 2 51.55 -67.75 -15.82
CA ALA A 2 51.82 -66.59 -14.95
C ALA A 2 51.44 -65.20 -15.54
N VAL A 3 51.55 -64.99 -16.86
CA VAL A 3 51.21 -63.70 -17.50
C VAL A 3 49.69 -63.42 -17.50
N ARG A 4 48.86 -64.47 -17.60
CA ARG A 4 47.39 -64.34 -17.65
C ARG A 4 46.77 -63.94 -16.30
N ILE A 5 47.43 -64.30 -15.19
CA ILE A 5 46.98 -63.99 -13.82
C ILE A 5 47.38 -62.55 -13.42
N SER A 6 48.53 -62.05 -13.90
CA SER A 6 48.97 -60.67 -13.67
C SER A 6 48.09 -59.65 -14.42
N MET A 7 47.67 -59.96 -15.65
CA MET A 7 46.90 -59.02 -16.48
C MET A 7 45.46 -58.78 -15.98
N GLN A 8 44.82 -59.77 -15.34
CA GLN A 8 43.47 -59.64 -14.78
C GLN A 8 43.36 -58.67 -13.58
N ARG A 9 44.49 -58.33 -12.92
CA ARG A 9 44.47 -57.37 -11.80
C ARG A 9 44.37 -55.90 -12.25
N PHE A 10 44.61 -55.61 -13.53
CA PHE A 10 44.63 -54.25 -14.06
C PHE A 10 43.54 -53.99 -15.12
N THR A 11 42.74 -55.00 -15.49
CA THR A 11 41.65 -54.85 -16.48
C THR A 11 40.55 -53.88 -16.04
N TRP A 12 40.24 -53.84 -14.74
CA TRP A 12 39.24 -52.90 -14.20
C TRP A 12 39.68 -51.43 -14.31
N ILE A 13 40.98 -51.13 -14.26
CA ILE A 13 41.52 -49.78 -14.44
C ILE A 13 41.35 -49.36 -15.90
N LEU A 14 41.66 -50.26 -16.84
CA LEU A 14 41.45 -50.02 -18.27
C LEU A 14 39.96 -49.81 -18.62
N GLY A 15 39.07 -50.58 -17.99
CA GLY A 15 37.62 -50.41 -18.13
C GLY A 15 37.12 -49.08 -17.55
N GLY A 16 37.64 -48.67 -16.38
CA GLY A 16 37.30 -47.40 -15.75
C GLY A 16 37.76 -46.19 -16.58
N ILE A 17 38.99 -46.22 -17.10
CA ILE A 17 39.51 -45.17 -18.00
C ILE A 17 38.71 -45.12 -19.30
N GLY A 18 38.37 -46.29 -19.87
CA GLY A 18 37.55 -46.36 -21.07
C GLY A 18 36.15 -45.78 -20.86
N LEU A 19 35.50 -46.07 -19.73
CA LEU A 19 34.18 -45.55 -19.39
C LEU A 19 34.17 -44.03 -19.21
N LEU A 20 35.16 -43.49 -18.49
CA LEU A 20 35.30 -42.04 -18.31
C LEU A 20 35.52 -41.31 -19.64
N ALA A 21 36.33 -41.87 -20.55
CA ALA A 21 36.55 -41.28 -21.86
C ALA A 21 35.28 -41.26 -22.73
N VAL A 22 34.46 -42.32 -22.68
CA VAL A 22 33.17 -42.38 -23.40
C VAL A 22 32.14 -41.42 -22.80
N LEU A 23 32.07 -41.31 -21.47
CA LEU A 23 31.17 -40.38 -20.79
C LEU A 23 31.58 -38.92 -21.04
N ALA A 24 32.88 -38.61 -21.02
CA ALA A 24 33.38 -37.28 -21.33
C ALA A 24 33.10 -36.88 -22.79
N PHE A 25 33.23 -37.82 -23.73
CA PHE A 25 32.82 -37.62 -25.12
C PHE A 25 31.30 -37.33 -25.22
N GLY A 26 30.46 -38.12 -24.55
CA GLY A 26 29.01 -37.94 -24.56
C GLY A 26 28.56 -36.60 -23.96
N ALA A 27 29.16 -36.17 -22.84
CA ALA A 27 28.88 -34.88 -22.23
C ALA A 27 29.29 -33.70 -23.13
N HIS A 28 30.44 -33.80 -23.80
CA HIS A 28 30.86 -32.79 -24.77
C HIS A 28 29.92 -32.73 -25.98
N ALA A 29 29.57 -33.87 -26.56
CA ALA A 29 28.65 -33.95 -27.69
C ALA A 29 27.25 -33.37 -27.38
N ALA A 30 26.81 -33.40 -26.13
CA ALA A 30 25.52 -32.86 -25.71
C ALA A 30 25.52 -31.35 -25.41
N THR A 31 26.69 -30.72 -25.26
CA THR A 31 26.80 -29.32 -24.78
C THR A 31 27.61 -28.41 -25.68
N ALA A 32 28.36 -28.94 -26.64
CA ALA A 32 29.26 -28.15 -27.47
C ALA A 32 28.64 -27.73 -28.81
N ASP A 33 28.72 -26.44 -29.11
CA ASP A 33 28.27 -25.86 -30.39
C ASP A 33 29.24 -26.12 -31.56
N VAL A 34 30.47 -26.56 -31.28
CA VAL A 34 31.53 -26.77 -32.28
C VAL A 34 32.12 -28.17 -32.17
N TRP A 35 32.10 -28.90 -33.28
CA TRP A 35 32.58 -30.28 -33.34
C TRP A 35 34.10 -30.36 -33.49
N MET A 36 34.78 -31.08 -32.59
CA MET A 36 36.24 -31.23 -32.60
C MET A 36 36.64 -32.72 -32.68
N VAL A 37 37.43 -33.07 -33.71
CA VAL A 37 37.86 -34.44 -34.03
C VAL A 37 38.58 -35.16 -32.88
N GLN A 38 39.30 -34.43 -32.03
CA GLN A 38 40.01 -35.01 -30.88
C GLN A 38 39.09 -35.74 -29.89
N TRP A 39 37.83 -35.31 -29.77
CA TRP A 39 36.85 -35.94 -28.89
C TRP A 39 36.31 -37.25 -29.48
N GLU A 40 36.16 -37.35 -30.80
CA GLU A 40 35.80 -38.61 -31.47
C GLU A 40 36.90 -39.65 -31.29
N VAL A 41 38.17 -39.23 -31.42
CA VAL A 41 39.33 -40.09 -31.20
C VAL A 41 39.36 -40.55 -29.74
N ALA A 42 39.15 -39.65 -28.78
CA ALA A 42 39.09 -39.99 -27.36
C ALA A 42 37.95 -40.97 -27.04
N GLY A 43 36.75 -40.74 -27.60
CA GLY A 43 35.60 -41.62 -27.46
C GLY A 43 35.83 -42.99 -28.08
N GLY A 44 36.42 -43.05 -29.28
CA GLY A 44 36.77 -44.29 -29.98
C GLY A 44 37.83 -45.12 -29.24
N VAL A 45 38.87 -44.47 -28.72
CA VAL A 45 39.89 -45.13 -27.87
C VAL A 45 39.26 -45.61 -26.56
N GLY A 46 38.40 -44.80 -25.95
CA GLY A 46 37.66 -45.18 -24.74
C GLY A 46 36.77 -46.42 -24.95
N ALA A 47 36.04 -46.46 -26.05
CA ALA A 47 35.20 -47.60 -26.43
C ALA A 47 36.02 -48.86 -26.70
N ALA A 48 37.18 -48.75 -27.34
CA ALA A 48 38.10 -49.87 -27.58
C ALA A 48 38.66 -50.43 -26.26
N LEU A 49 39.06 -49.55 -25.33
CA LEU A 49 39.54 -49.95 -24.00
C LEU A 49 38.45 -50.63 -23.17
N LEU A 50 37.23 -50.10 -23.21
CA LEU A 50 36.05 -50.72 -22.61
C LEU A 50 35.80 -52.11 -23.19
N PHE A 51 35.81 -52.24 -24.51
CA PHE A 51 35.59 -53.51 -25.20
C PHE A 51 36.64 -54.57 -24.82
N VAL A 52 37.92 -54.17 -24.78
CA VAL A 52 39.02 -55.06 -24.35
C VAL A 52 38.82 -55.49 -22.89
N SER A 53 38.47 -54.56 -22.00
CA SER A 53 38.23 -54.89 -20.58
C SER A 53 37.07 -55.88 -20.40
N LEU A 54 35.94 -55.66 -21.07
CA LEU A 54 34.78 -56.55 -21.07
C LEU A 54 35.07 -57.92 -21.68
N TRP A 55 35.90 -57.99 -22.72
CA TRP A 55 36.28 -59.25 -23.36
C TRP A 55 37.15 -60.12 -22.44
N PHE A 56 38.10 -59.53 -21.73
CA PHE A 56 38.97 -60.25 -20.80
C PHE A 56 38.27 -60.64 -19.49
N ASP A 57 37.32 -59.82 -19.02
CA ASP A 57 36.54 -60.08 -17.80
C ASP A 57 35.24 -60.86 -18.04
N ARG A 58 35.01 -61.36 -19.26
CA ARG A 58 33.82 -62.14 -19.65
C ARG A 58 33.48 -63.32 -18.73
N GLU A 59 34.49 -63.97 -18.16
CA GLU A 59 34.31 -65.12 -17.24
C GLU A 59 33.94 -64.67 -15.81
N SER A 60 34.36 -63.48 -15.39
CA SER A 60 33.98 -62.86 -14.12
C SER A 60 32.57 -62.26 -14.20
N ILE A 61 32.24 -61.61 -15.32
CA ILE A 61 30.90 -61.06 -15.62
C ILE A 61 29.86 -62.19 -15.68
N ARG A 62 30.18 -63.31 -16.33
CA ARG A 62 29.28 -64.49 -16.40
C ARG A 62 29.03 -65.11 -15.03
N ARG A 63 30.04 -65.13 -14.14
CA ARG A 63 29.91 -65.59 -12.74
C ARG A 63 29.12 -64.62 -11.87
N TYR A 64 29.31 -63.30 -12.07
CA TYR A 64 28.54 -62.26 -11.37
C TYR A 64 27.06 -62.34 -11.75
N LEU A 65 26.74 -62.41 -13.05
CA LEU A 65 25.38 -62.55 -13.59
C LEU A 65 24.64 -63.80 -13.12
N GLN A 66 25.36 -64.86 -12.72
CA GLN A 66 24.78 -66.11 -12.17
C GLN A 66 24.65 -66.12 -10.64
N SER A 67 25.11 -65.06 -9.95
CA SER A 67 25.03 -64.95 -8.49
C SER A 67 23.73 -64.28 -8.04
N ARG A 68 23.27 -64.57 -6.81
CA ARG A 68 22.13 -63.87 -6.18
C ARG A 68 22.37 -62.35 -6.07
N GLY A 69 23.62 -61.89 -6.10
CA GLY A 69 24.00 -60.48 -6.10
C GLY A 69 23.71 -59.74 -7.41
N ALA A 70 23.66 -60.43 -8.56
CA ALA A 70 23.32 -59.81 -9.84
C ALA A 70 21.85 -59.41 -9.95
N GLN A 71 20.95 -60.08 -9.22
CA GLN A 71 19.55 -59.68 -9.15
C GLN A 71 19.40 -58.32 -8.46
N TYR A 72 20.18 -58.06 -7.41
CA TYR A 72 20.18 -56.78 -6.70
C TYR A 72 20.81 -55.65 -7.53
N SER A 73 21.89 -55.91 -8.27
CA SER A 73 22.49 -54.89 -9.14
C SER A 73 21.69 -54.64 -10.41
N ALA A 74 21.04 -55.67 -10.99
CA ALA A 74 20.09 -55.48 -12.08
C ALA A 74 18.87 -54.67 -11.65
N MET A 75 18.35 -54.91 -10.43
CA MET A 75 17.27 -54.10 -9.87
C MET A 75 17.71 -52.65 -9.65
N ALA A 76 18.93 -52.41 -9.13
CA ALA A 76 19.46 -51.07 -8.94
C ALA A 76 19.61 -50.31 -10.27
N TRP A 77 20.14 -50.96 -11.31
CA TRP A 77 20.25 -50.37 -12.65
C TRP A 77 18.90 -50.12 -13.31
N ALA A 78 17.92 -51.02 -13.11
CA ALA A 78 16.56 -50.81 -13.58
C ALA A 78 15.90 -49.60 -12.91
N LEU A 79 16.08 -49.44 -11.59
CA LEU A 79 15.59 -48.27 -10.85
C LEU A 79 16.26 -46.97 -11.31
N ILE A 80 17.57 -46.99 -11.55
CA ILE A 80 18.29 -45.83 -12.10
C ILE A 80 17.76 -45.48 -13.49
N ALA A 81 17.56 -46.47 -14.37
CA ALA A 81 17.03 -46.23 -15.71
C ALA A 81 15.60 -45.67 -15.67
N VAL A 82 14.75 -46.17 -14.76
CA VAL A 82 13.39 -45.62 -14.55
C VAL A 82 13.46 -44.20 -14.01
N ALA A 83 14.30 -43.92 -13.01
CA ALA A 83 14.46 -42.58 -12.46
C ALA A 83 14.95 -41.57 -13.50
N VAL A 84 15.94 -41.96 -14.32
CA VAL A 84 16.43 -41.12 -15.43
C VAL A 84 15.33 -40.94 -16.49
N GLY A 85 14.61 -41.99 -16.85
CA GLY A 85 13.50 -41.92 -17.78
C GLY A 85 12.38 -40.98 -17.30
N VAL A 86 12.03 -41.03 -16.01
CA VAL A 86 11.08 -40.11 -15.38
C VAL A 86 11.62 -38.68 -15.38
N ALA A 87 12.89 -38.47 -15.06
CA ALA A 87 13.49 -37.14 -15.09
C ALA A 87 13.50 -36.52 -16.50
N VAL A 88 13.84 -37.32 -17.52
CA VAL A 88 13.80 -36.89 -18.93
C VAL A 88 12.36 -36.62 -19.38
N ALA A 89 11.42 -37.48 -19.02
CA ALA A 89 10.00 -37.28 -19.35
C ALA A 89 9.44 -36.03 -18.65
N ALA A 90 9.78 -35.80 -17.38
CA ALA A 90 9.41 -34.60 -16.64
C ALA A 90 10.02 -33.35 -17.27
N ASN A 91 11.28 -33.41 -17.70
CA ASN A 91 11.93 -32.29 -18.38
C ASN A 91 11.30 -32.01 -19.76
N MET A 92 10.99 -33.03 -20.56
CA MET A 92 10.25 -32.87 -21.82
C MET A 92 8.83 -32.35 -21.61
N LEU A 93 8.14 -32.77 -20.54
CA LEU A 93 6.80 -32.28 -20.22
C LEU A 93 6.85 -30.82 -19.76
N ALA A 94 7.85 -30.44 -18.97
CA ALA A 94 8.07 -29.07 -18.54
C ALA A 94 8.41 -28.14 -19.72
N ASP A 95 9.17 -28.62 -20.71
CA ASP A 95 9.50 -27.87 -21.92
C ASP A 95 8.31 -27.73 -22.89
N ARG A 96 7.39 -28.71 -22.92
CA ARG A 96 6.19 -28.67 -23.80
C ARG A 96 4.98 -27.98 -23.20
N TYR A 97 4.88 -27.92 -21.87
CA TYR A 97 3.78 -27.30 -21.15
C TYR A 97 4.33 -26.21 -20.24
N ASP A 98 4.53 -25.03 -20.80
CA ASP A 98 4.84 -23.79 -20.07
C ASP A 98 3.59 -23.26 -19.32
N HIS A 99 2.89 -24.15 -18.62
CA HIS A 99 1.84 -23.76 -17.68
C HIS A 99 2.47 -23.59 -16.31
N ARG A 100 2.88 -22.35 -16.04
CA ARG A 100 3.20 -21.87 -14.70
C ARG A 100 1.96 -21.98 -13.81
N VAL A 101 1.78 -23.13 -13.19
CA VAL A 101 0.89 -23.26 -12.04
C VAL A 101 1.70 -22.80 -10.82
N ASP A 102 1.53 -21.54 -10.47
CA ASP A 102 2.19 -20.93 -9.33
C ASP A 102 1.61 -21.50 -8.03
N MET A 103 2.29 -22.50 -7.46
CA MET A 103 1.98 -23.06 -6.15
C MET A 103 2.80 -22.39 -5.03
N THR A 104 3.13 -21.11 -5.18
CA THR A 104 3.74 -20.35 -4.09
C THR A 104 2.68 -19.53 -3.34
N ALA A 105 2.62 -19.71 -2.02
CA ALA A 105 1.76 -18.95 -1.10
C ALA A 105 2.23 -17.50 -0.89
N SER A 106 2.79 -16.89 -1.93
CA SER A 106 3.20 -15.49 -1.94
C SER A 106 2.57 -14.80 -3.13
N GLN A 107 1.39 -14.21 -2.90
CA GLN A 107 0.70 -13.26 -3.79
C GLN A 107 1.53 -11.97 -4.03
N ARG A 108 2.84 -12.07 -4.26
CA ARG A 108 3.73 -10.91 -4.43
C ARG A 108 3.59 -10.23 -5.80
N HIS A 109 2.81 -10.82 -6.71
CA HIS A 109 2.57 -10.30 -8.07
C HIS A 109 1.07 -10.21 -8.43
N ALA A 110 0.17 -10.44 -7.46
CA ALA A 110 -1.26 -10.26 -7.70
C ALA A 110 -1.64 -8.82 -7.36
N LEU A 111 -2.27 -8.13 -8.31
CA LEU A 111 -2.87 -6.81 -8.08
C LEU A 111 -3.85 -6.86 -6.92
N SER A 112 -3.96 -5.77 -6.17
CA SER A 112 -4.97 -5.69 -5.11
C SER A 112 -6.39 -5.77 -5.71
N PRO A 113 -7.38 -6.33 -4.97
CA PRO A 113 -8.76 -6.36 -5.44
C PRO A 113 -9.32 -4.97 -5.78
N GLN A 114 -8.84 -3.93 -5.07
CA GLN A 114 -9.22 -2.54 -5.27
C GLN A 114 -8.71 -2.03 -6.63
N THR A 115 -7.46 -2.30 -6.97
CA THR A 115 -6.85 -1.98 -8.27
C THR A 115 -7.59 -2.63 -9.42
N VAL A 116 -7.92 -3.93 -9.29
CA VAL A 116 -8.70 -4.63 -10.32
C VAL A 116 -10.07 -3.97 -10.52
N GLN A 117 -10.72 -3.55 -9.43
CA GLN A 117 -12.01 -2.87 -9.52
C GLN A 117 -11.89 -1.53 -10.25
N VAL A 118 -10.90 -0.71 -9.94
CA VAL A 118 -10.65 0.59 -10.61
C VAL A 118 -10.34 0.40 -12.10
N ILE A 119 -9.46 -0.54 -12.43
CA ILE A 119 -9.04 -0.80 -13.81
C ILE A 119 -10.18 -1.37 -14.66
N SER A 120 -10.98 -2.27 -14.09
CA SER A 120 -12.13 -2.86 -14.79
C SER A 120 -13.32 -1.90 -14.96
N SER A 121 -13.40 -0.85 -14.13
CA SER A 121 -14.43 0.19 -14.24
C SER A 121 -14.05 1.36 -15.17
N LEU A 122 -12.92 1.26 -15.90
CA LEU A 122 -12.52 2.32 -16.84
C LEU A 122 -13.50 2.39 -18.02
N ASP A 123 -14.19 3.53 -18.14
CA ASP A 123 -15.14 3.80 -19.24
C ASP A 123 -14.48 4.54 -20.42
N VAL A 124 -13.29 5.10 -20.21
CA VAL A 124 -12.51 5.85 -21.22
C VAL A 124 -11.18 5.16 -21.52
N PRO A 125 -10.68 5.22 -22.77
CA PRO A 125 -9.37 4.70 -23.11
C PRO A 125 -8.27 5.53 -22.46
N VAL A 126 -7.29 4.85 -21.86
CA VAL A 126 -6.14 5.45 -21.16
C VAL A 126 -4.83 4.96 -21.75
N GLU A 127 -3.98 5.90 -22.17
CA GLU A 127 -2.65 5.65 -22.71
C GLU A 127 -1.60 5.89 -21.62
N ILE A 128 -0.73 4.91 -21.36
CA ILE A 128 0.35 5.01 -20.39
C ILE A 128 1.69 4.94 -21.13
N HIS A 129 2.42 6.06 -21.12
CA HIS A 129 3.77 6.19 -21.69
C HIS A 129 4.81 6.20 -20.57
N ALA A 130 5.61 5.14 -20.48
CA ALA A 130 6.67 4.99 -19.49
C ALA A 130 8.05 5.22 -20.14
N PHE A 131 8.71 6.31 -19.78
CA PHE A 131 10.05 6.70 -20.26
C PHE A 131 11.11 6.22 -19.27
N PHE A 132 11.84 5.16 -19.63
CA PHE A 132 12.90 4.60 -18.78
C PHE A 132 14.10 4.15 -19.63
N LEU A 133 15.29 4.29 -19.06
CA LEU A 133 16.50 3.72 -19.67
C LEU A 133 16.48 2.18 -19.61
N PRO A 134 16.98 1.48 -20.64
CA PRO A 134 17.10 0.03 -20.62
C PRO A 134 17.95 -0.45 -19.44
N GLY A 135 17.48 -1.50 -18.74
CA GLY A 135 18.22 -2.14 -17.66
C GLY A 135 18.03 -1.57 -16.25
N VAL A 136 17.26 -0.47 -16.10
CA VAL A 136 16.89 0.08 -14.79
C VAL A 136 15.89 -0.85 -14.08
N LEU A 137 16.12 -1.16 -12.80
CA LEU A 137 15.31 -2.11 -12.03
C LEU A 137 13.88 -1.59 -11.81
N GLU A 138 13.73 -0.30 -11.51
CA GLU A 138 12.42 0.36 -11.38
C GLU A 138 11.59 0.18 -12.66
N GLY A 139 12.19 0.38 -13.84
CA GLY A 139 11.51 0.21 -15.12
C GLY A 139 11.07 -1.23 -15.40
N GLN A 140 11.85 -2.23 -15.00
CA GLN A 140 11.46 -3.64 -15.11
C GLN A 140 10.30 -3.99 -14.17
N THR A 141 10.34 -3.46 -12.95
CA THR A 141 9.30 -3.67 -11.94
C THR A 141 7.98 -3.03 -12.39
N LEU A 142 8.05 -1.80 -12.87
CA LEU A 142 6.93 -1.07 -13.45
C LEU A 142 6.34 -1.81 -14.66
N ARG A 143 7.17 -2.38 -15.54
CA ARG A 143 6.69 -3.16 -16.69
C ARG A 143 5.83 -4.34 -16.24
N SER A 144 6.32 -5.12 -15.28
CA SER A 144 5.54 -6.25 -14.74
C SER A 144 4.21 -5.79 -14.12
N LEU A 145 4.17 -4.61 -13.50
CA LEU A 145 2.97 -4.05 -12.89
C LEU A 145 1.95 -3.60 -13.96
N LEU A 146 2.41 -2.87 -14.98
CA LEU A 146 1.57 -2.38 -16.08
C LEU A 146 1.10 -3.49 -17.03
N ASP A 147 1.88 -4.55 -17.19
CA ASP A 147 1.45 -5.77 -17.90
C ASP A 147 0.23 -6.38 -17.18
N GLY A 148 0.28 -6.49 -15.85
CA GLY A 148 -0.86 -6.95 -15.04
C GLY A 148 -2.08 -6.03 -15.15
N PHE A 149 -1.89 -4.72 -15.28
CA PHE A 149 -2.99 -3.77 -15.48
C PHE A 149 -3.68 -4.00 -16.84
N SER A 150 -2.87 -4.18 -17.89
CA SER A 150 -3.34 -4.40 -19.27
C SER A 150 -4.09 -5.73 -19.44
N GLU A 151 -3.80 -6.73 -18.62
CA GLU A 151 -4.54 -8.01 -18.59
C GLU A 151 -5.99 -7.85 -18.09
N HIS A 152 -6.27 -6.83 -17.27
CA HIS A 152 -7.58 -6.65 -16.61
C HIS A 152 -8.49 -5.62 -17.28
N SER A 153 -7.98 -4.82 -18.23
CA SER A 153 -8.80 -3.89 -19.00
C SER A 153 -8.27 -3.66 -20.40
N ALA A 154 -9.16 -3.80 -21.39
CA ALA A 154 -8.87 -3.50 -22.78
C ALA A 154 -8.83 -1.98 -23.08
N GLN A 155 -9.22 -1.14 -22.12
CA GLN A 155 -9.17 0.32 -22.24
C GLN A 155 -7.77 0.88 -21.94
N LEU A 156 -6.84 0.06 -21.43
CA LEU A 156 -5.48 0.47 -21.13
C LEU A 156 -4.54 0.10 -22.27
N SER A 157 -3.76 1.08 -22.75
CA SER A 157 -2.64 0.83 -23.66
C SER A 157 -1.35 1.32 -23.02
N VAL A 158 -0.35 0.44 -22.95
CA VAL A 158 0.94 0.73 -22.31
C VAL A 158 2.05 0.75 -23.37
N ALA A 159 2.86 1.82 -23.36
CA ALA A 159 4.03 1.97 -24.21
C ALA A 159 5.26 2.33 -23.37
N PHE A 160 6.35 1.58 -23.56
CA PHE A 160 7.64 1.89 -22.96
C PHE A 160 8.56 2.54 -23.98
N HIS A 161 9.12 3.69 -23.62
CA HIS A 161 10.00 4.49 -24.47
C HIS A 161 11.38 4.62 -23.82
N ASP A 162 12.42 4.56 -24.63
CA ASP A 162 13.77 4.92 -24.22
C ASP A 162 14.07 6.36 -24.66
N PRO A 163 14.20 7.32 -23.73
CA PRO A 163 14.37 8.73 -24.06
C PRO A 163 15.66 9.04 -24.81
N LEU A 164 16.68 8.16 -24.77
CA LEU A 164 17.94 8.35 -25.50
C LEU A 164 17.85 7.89 -26.94
N THR A 165 17.09 6.83 -27.22
CA THR A 165 16.92 6.30 -28.58
C THR A 165 15.73 6.93 -29.31
N GLU A 166 14.73 7.41 -28.57
CA GLU A 166 13.50 8.06 -29.10
C GLU A 166 13.36 9.54 -28.63
N PRO A 167 14.32 10.43 -28.94
CA PRO A 167 14.34 11.79 -28.40
C PRO A 167 13.21 12.70 -28.91
N LEU A 168 12.58 12.36 -30.05
CA LEU A 168 11.45 13.13 -30.57
C LEU A 168 10.18 12.89 -29.74
N VAL A 169 9.90 11.63 -29.38
CA VAL A 169 8.76 11.27 -28.51
C VAL A 169 8.99 11.86 -27.12
N ALA A 170 10.21 11.73 -26.59
CA ALA A 170 10.56 12.33 -25.30
C ALA A 170 10.34 13.86 -25.27
N ARG A 171 10.58 14.57 -26.38
CA ARG A 171 10.29 16.02 -26.46
C ARG A 171 8.82 16.35 -26.56
N GLU A 172 8.02 15.51 -27.21
CA GLU A 172 6.56 15.69 -27.29
C GLU A 172 5.91 15.63 -25.91
N PHE A 173 6.44 14.80 -25.02
CA PHE A 173 5.97 14.62 -23.65
C PHE A 173 6.76 15.43 -22.60
N ASP A 174 7.57 16.41 -23.02
CA ASP A 174 8.40 17.25 -22.16
C ASP A 174 9.19 16.44 -21.10
N ILE A 175 9.83 15.35 -21.54
CA ILE A 175 10.61 14.47 -20.66
C ILE A 175 11.97 15.12 -20.37
N SER A 176 12.15 15.59 -19.14
CA SER A 176 13.37 16.21 -18.62
C SER A 176 14.04 15.42 -17.49
N SER A 177 13.37 14.41 -16.93
CA SER A 177 13.85 13.66 -15.77
C SER A 177 14.84 12.56 -16.15
N GLU A 178 15.95 12.46 -15.41
CA GLU A 178 16.94 11.38 -15.54
C GLU A 178 16.51 10.07 -14.84
N PHE A 179 15.50 10.13 -13.96
CA PHE A 179 15.11 9.03 -13.05
C PHE A 179 13.90 8.22 -13.52
N GLY A 180 13.46 8.45 -14.76
CA GLY A 180 12.28 7.84 -15.36
C GLY A 180 11.02 8.69 -15.16
N THR A 181 10.05 8.52 -16.06
CA THR A 181 8.79 9.28 -16.03
C THR A 181 7.67 8.42 -16.58
N VAL A 182 6.52 8.43 -15.92
CA VAL A 182 5.30 7.81 -16.45
C VAL A 182 4.28 8.91 -16.73
N VAL A 183 3.76 8.94 -17.95
CA VAL A 183 2.71 9.86 -18.38
C VAL A 183 1.46 9.03 -18.69
N LEU A 184 0.34 9.35 -18.05
CA LEU A 184 -0.96 8.74 -18.31
C LEU A 184 -1.83 9.78 -19.03
N ARG A 185 -2.51 9.41 -20.10
CA ARG A 185 -3.34 10.30 -20.93
C ARG A 185 -4.71 9.70 -21.18
N ALA A 186 -5.76 10.50 -21.05
CA ALA A 186 -7.13 10.13 -21.38
C ALA A 186 -7.80 11.32 -22.08
N GLY A 187 -7.94 11.24 -23.41
CA GLY A 187 -8.41 12.39 -24.20
C GLY A 187 -7.47 13.60 -24.07
N ASP A 188 -7.97 14.67 -23.48
CA ASP A 188 -7.25 15.93 -23.25
C ASP A 188 -6.58 15.99 -21.86
N ASP A 189 -6.99 15.13 -20.92
CA ASP A 189 -6.43 15.07 -19.58
C ASP A 189 -5.13 14.27 -19.57
N THR A 190 -4.17 14.71 -18.76
CA THR A 190 -2.84 14.08 -18.63
C THR A 190 -2.39 14.12 -17.18
N GLN A 191 -1.85 13.00 -16.69
CA GLN A 191 -1.24 12.85 -15.38
C GLN A 191 0.22 12.40 -15.53
N ARG A 192 1.11 12.92 -14.68
CA ARG A 192 2.54 12.64 -14.75
C ARG A 192 3.08 12.18 -13.40
N LEU A 193 3.89 11.13 -13.42
CA LEU A 193 4.63 10.61 -12.27
C LEU A 193 6.12 10.65 -12.58
N GLU A 194 6.90 11.32 -11.74
CA GLU A 194 8.36 11.41 -11.86
C GLU A 194 9.10 10.64 -10.75
N SER A 195 8.37 10.11 -9.77
CA SER A 195 8.89 9.29 -8.69
C SER A 195 7.79 8.35 -8.18
N ARG A 196 8.18 7.32 -7.40
CA ARG A 196 7.28 6.30 -6.82
C ARG A 196 6.39 5.62 -7.87
N PHE A 197 6.98 4.67 -8.58
CA PHE A 197 6.31 3.91 -9.65
C PHE A 197 5.66 2.61 -9.12
N ASP A 198 4.94 2.72 -7.99
CA ASP A 198 4.24 1.60 -7.35
C ASP A 198 2.74 1.55 -7.73
N GLU A 199 2.06 0.46 -7.34
CA GLU A 199 0.65 0.24 -7.63
C GLU A 199 -0.24 1.36 -7.10
N GLU A 200 -0.01 1.81 -5.85
CA GLU A 200 -0.78 2.89 -5.22
C GLU A 200 -0.68 4.17 -6.05
N SER A 201 0.52 4.58 -6.42
CA SER A 201 0.74 5.84 -7.15
C SER A 201 0.13 5.83 -8.55
N LEU A 202 0.20 4.69 -9.27
CA LEU A 202 -0.39 4.53 -10.60
C LEU A 202 -1.92 4.49 -10.57
N VAL A 203 -2.50 3.75 -9.61
CA VAL A 203 -3.96 3.67 -9.45
C VAL A 203 -4.52 5.04 -9.10
N ASN A 204 -3.87 5.78 -8.21
CA ASN A 204 -4.31 7.11 -7.86
C ASN A 204 -4.18 8.08 -9.04
N ALA A 205 -3.11 7.99 -9.83
CA ALA A 205 -2.97 8.76 -11.07
C ALA A 205 -4.07 8.44 -12.09
N LEU A 206 -4.42 7.15 -12.25
CA LEU A 206 -5.49 6.69 -13.11
C LEU A 206 -6.86 7.19 -12.64
N ILE A 207 -7.11 7.21 -11.33
CA ILE A 207 -8.33 7.77 -10.75
C ILE A 207 -8.45 9.25 -11.08
N ARG A 208 -7.40 10.08 -10.87
CA ARG A 208 -7.49 11.52 -11.21
C ARG A 208 -7.75 11.73 -12.70
N LEU A 209 -7.06 10.94 -13.52
CA LEU A 209 -7.16 11.04 -14.97
C LEU A 209 -8.56 10.71 -15.48
N THR A 210 -9.25 9.77 -14.83
CA THR A 210 -10.56 9.27 -15.29
C THR A 210 -11.75 9.87 -14.57
N SER A 211 -11.60 10.34 -13.33
CA SER A 211 -12.66 11.03 -12.60
C SER A 211 -12.91 12.44 -13.13
N GLY A 212 -11.88 13.10 -13.70
CA GLY A 212 -11.94 14.48 -14.14
C GLY A 212 -12.24 15.48 -13.01
N ALA A 213 -12.17 15.03 -11.75
CA ALA A 213 -12.48 15.80 -10.57
C ALA A 213 -11.31 15.75 -9.59
N ASP A 214 -10.63 16.89 -9.43
CA ASP A 214 -9.72 17.13 -8.32
C ASP A 214 -10.57 17.39 -7.06
N HIS A 215 -10.52 16.48 -6.10
CA HIS A 215 -11.21 16.70 -4.83
C HIS A 215 -10.44 17.73 -3.99
N VAL A 216 -11.01 18.92 -3.78
CA VAL A 216 -10.27 19.99 -3.10
C VAL A 216 -10.58 20.00 -1.60
N VAL A 217 -9.54 19.88 -0.78
CA VAL A 217 -9.60 20.06 0.67
C VAL A 217 -8.96 21.40 1.02
N CYS A 218 -9.73 22.28 1.64
CA CYS A 218 -9.30 23.63 1.97
C CYS A 218 -9.02 23.77 3.47
N PHE A 219 -7.77 23.98 3.84
CA PHE A 219 -7.37 24.31 5.20
C PHE A 219 -7.48 25.81 5.42
N THR A 220 -8.04 26.21 6.55
CA THR A 220 -8.19 27.63 6.89
C THR A 220 -6.89 28.20 7.43
N GLU A 221 -6.64 29.47 7.13
CA GLU A 221 -5.52 30.25 7.65
C GLU A 221 -6.01 31.61 8.15
N GLY A 222 -5.23 32.24 9.04
CA GLY A 222 -5.49 33.59 9.55
C GLY A 222 -5.69 33.68 11.06
N HIS A 223 -5.84 32.54 11.74
CA HIS A 223 -6.11 32.44 13.18
C HIS A 223 -5.03 31.67 13.94
N GLU A 224 -3.81 31.61 13.38
CA GLU A 224 -2.68 30.80 13.88
C GLU A 224 -3.01 29.31 13.95
N GLU A 225 -3.82 28.82 13.01
CA GLU A 225 -4.12 27.40 12.85
C GLU A 225 -2.85 26.56 12.59
N ILE A 226 -2.99 25.25 12.79
CA ILE A 226 -1.94 24.29 12.43
C ILE A 226 -1.66 24.39 10.93
N ASP A 227 -0.40 24.64 10.56
CA ASP A 227 0.00 24.73 9.16
C ASP A 227 -0.09 23.34 8.49
N PRO A 228 -0.91 23.18 7.42
CA PRO A 228 -0.99 21.93 6.67
C PRO A 228 0.34 21.52 6.03
N ASP A 229 1.25 22.47 5.78
CA ASP A 229 2.55 22.18 5.14
C ASP A 229 3.64 21.77 6.14
N ASP A 230 3.37 21.83 7.46
CA ASP A 230 4.36 21.42 8.47
C ASP A 230 4.39 19.89 8.59
N ASP A 231 5.37 19.28 7.90
CA ASP A 231 5.67 17.85 7.94
C ASP A 231 6.80 17.49 8.94
N THR A 232 7.35 18.48 9.64
CA THR A 232 8.50 18.32 10.54
C THR A 232 8.11 18.26 12.01
N SER A 233 7.04 18.97 12.37
CA SER A 233 6.58 19.07 13.76
C SER A 233 5.71 17.88 14.17
N ALA A 234 5.81 17.49 15.44
CA ALA A 234 4.96 16.47 16.04
C ALA A 234 3.50 16.93 16.25
N VAL A 235 3.17 18.19 15.97
CA VAL A 235 1.80 18.74 15.97
C VAL A 235 1.34 19.19 14.58
N GLY A 236 2.20 19.07 13.56
CA GLY A 236 1.89 19.47 12.19
C GLY A 236 0.96 18.48 11.48
N MET A 237 0.41 18.91 10.34
CA MET A 237 -0.51 18.10 9.52
C MET A 237 0.08 17.64 8.18
N GLY A 238 1.35 17.91 7.90
CA GLY A 238 1.98 17.58 6.62
C GLY A 238 1.90 16.10 6.24
N ALA A 239 2.03 15.19 7.21
CA ALA A 239 1.86 13.75 6.96
C ALA A 239 0.44 13.38 6.48
N ALA A 240 -0.59 14.06 7.01
CA ALA A 240 -1.96 13.87 6.56
C ALA A 240 -2.17 14.45 5.15
N VAL A 241 -1.61 15.63 4.88
CA VAL A 241 -1.64 16.26 3.55
C VAL A 241 -0.99 15.38 2.50
N VAL A 242 0.21 14.85 2.75
CA VAL A 242 0.90 13.93 1.82
C VAL A 242 0.04 12.69 1.54
N LYS A 243 -0.70 12.17 2.53
CA LYS A 243 -1.59 11.03 2.32
C LYS A 243 -2.82 11.41 1.49
N LEU A 244 -3.41 12.57 1.75
CA LEU A 244 -4.54 13.12 0.98
C LEU A 244 -4.13 13.34 -0.49
N GLU A 245 -3.00 13.99 -0.74
CA GLU A 245 -2.48 14.20 -2.09
C GLU A 245 -2.17 12.89 -2.81
N GLY A 246 -1.63 11.91 -2.06
CA GLY A 246 -1.48 10.55 -2.52
C GLY A 246 -2.79 9.97 -3.05
N GLN A 247 -3.93 10.30 -2.44
CA GLN A 247 -5.28 9.80 -2.72
C GLN A 247 -6.11 10.68 -3.68
N ASN A 248 -5.48 11.53 -4.50
CA ASN A 248 -6.18 12.43 -5.44
C ASN A 248 -6.97 13.58 -4.77
N TYR A 249 -6.52 14.04 -3.61
CA TYR A 249 -7.00 15.31 -3.07
C TYR A 249 -6.01 16.44 -3.39
N THR A 250 -6.53 17.60 -3.77
CA THR A 250 -5.74 18.84 -3.84
C THR A 250 -5.93 19.61 -2.54
N VAL A 251 -4.85 19.83 -1.80
CA VAL A 251 -4.89 20.66 -0.59
C VAL A 251 -4.68 22.13 -0.96
N ARG A 252 -5.51 23.02 -0.42
CA ARG A 252 -5.38 24.48 -0.58
C ARG A 252 -5.49 25.17 0.76
N LYS A 253 -4.76 26.26 0.95
CA LYS A 253 -4.98 27.18 2.07
C LYS A 253 -5.97 28.27 1.66
N VAL A 254 -6.89 28.62 2.56
CA VAL A 254 -7.90 29.66 2.34
C VAL A 254 -7.95 30.57 3.55
N PHE A 255 -8.03 31.89 3.33
CA PHE A 255 -8.18 32.86 4.42
C PHE A 255 -9.54 33.56 4.28
N PRO A 256 -10.62 33.03 4.89
CA PRO A 256 -11.98 33.54 4.67
C PRO A 256 -12.14 35.05 4.91
N ALA A 257 -11.55 35.63 5.96
CA ALA A 257 -11.61 37.08 6.18
C ALA A 257 -10.91 37.91 5.10
N ARG A 258 -9.82 37.42 4.51
CA ARG A 258 -9.09 38.11 3.43
C ARG A 258 -9.78 37.92 2.08
N ASP A 259 -10.20 36.69 1.81
CA ASP A 259 -10.72 36.26 0.51
C ASP A 259 -12.23 36.58 0.37
N GLY A 260 -12.91 36.88 1.47
CA GLY A 260 -14.31 37.30 1.53
C GLY A 260 -15.32 36.17 1.26
N SER A 261 -14.83 34.95 1.03
CA SER A 261 -15.63 33.75 0.83
C SER A 261 -14.77 32.50 0.97
N ILE A 262 -15.42 31.35 1.19
CA ILE A 262 -14.81 30.04 0.97
C ILE A 262 -15.03 29.69 -0.51
N PRO A 263 -13.99 29.37 -1.30
CA PRO A 263 -14.14 29.03 -2.71
C PRO A 263 -15.09 27.85 -2.95
N GLU A 264 -15.94 27.94 -3.98
CA GLU A 264 -16.89 26.87 -4.33
C GLU A 264 -16.22 25.55 -4.72
N ALA A 265 -14.95 25.60 -5.13
CA ALA A 265 -14.17 24.40 -5.43
C ALA A 265 -13.83 23.59 -4.17
N CYS A 266 -13.82 24.20 -2.97
CA CYS A 266 -13.56 23.49 -1.73
C CYS A 266 -14.69 22.51 -1.45
N GLU A 267 -14.40 21.21 -1.39
CA GLU A 267 -15.39 20.19 -1.02
C GLU A 267 -15.44 20.00 0.49
N VAL A 268 -14.26 20.02 1.13
CA VAL A 268 -14.08 19.93 2.57
C VAL A 268 -13.32 21.17 3.05
N VAL A 269 -13.82 21.81 4.10
CA VAL A 269 -13.10 22.87 4.82
C VAL A 269 -12.56 22.30 6.13
N VAL A 270 -11.26 22.42 6.37
CA VAL A 270 -10.60 21.97 7.59
C VAL A 270 -10.22 23.19 8.43
N VAL A 271 -10.81 23.29 9.62
CA VAL A 271 -10.48 24.29 10.64
C VAL A 271 -9.63 23.59 11.70
N ALA A 272 -8.31 23.81 11.64
CA ALA A 272 -7.34 23.05 12.42
C ALA A 272 -6.78 23.85 13.61
N ASP A 273 -7.42 23.72 14.76
CA ASP A 273 -7.06 24.36 16.03
C ASP A 273 -6.72 25.87 15.92
N PRO A 274 -7.70 26.71 15.52
CA PRO A 274 -7.51 28.16 15.55
C PRO A 274 -7.21 28.65 16.97
N GLN A 275 -6.17 29.47 17.11
CA GLN A 275 -5.78 30.11 18.37
C GLN A 275 -6.53 31.42 18.60
N VAL A 276 -7.01 32.06 17.53
CA VAL A 276 -7.80 33.29 17.53
C VAL A 276 -9.24 33.00 17.14
N ASP A 277 -10.19 33.63 17.82
CA ASP A 277 -11.61 33.42 17.53
C ASP A 277 -12.00 33.93 16.14
N TRP A 278 -12.90 33.20 15.49
CA TRP A 278 -13.38 33.52 14.16
C TRP A 278 -14.34 34.71 14.18
N LEU A 279 -14.21 35.59 13.17
CA LEU A 279 -15.13 36.71 13.02
C LEU A 279 -16.54 36.19 12.72
N PRO A 280 -17.60 36.93 13.12
CA PRO A 280 -18.97 36.57 12.76
C PRO A 280 -19.18 36.34 11.25
N ALA A 281 -18.49 37.11 10.40
CA ALA A 281 -18.57 36.96 8.95
C ALA A 281 -17.94 35.64 8.45
N GLU A 282 -16.86 35.17 9.08
CA GLU A 282 -16.18 33.93 8.68
C GLU A 282 -17.02 32.71 9.07
N ARG A 283 -17.64 32.74 10.26
CA ARG A 283 -18.60 31.72 10.70
C ARG A 283 -19.79 31.61 9.75
N GLU A 284 -20.27 32.75 9.27
CA GLU A 284 -21.33 32.81 8.26
C GLU A 284 -20.88 32.21 6.91
N MET A 285 -19.61 32.41 6.51
CA MET A 285 -19.06 31.77 5.31
C MET A 285 -18.97 30.25 5.47
N LEU A 286 -18.56 29.75 6.64
CA LEU A 286 -18.56 28.30 6.93
C LEU A 286 -19.97 27.72 6.93
N ALA A 287 -20.92 28.38 7.58
CA ALA A 287 -22.34 28.00 7.57
C ALA A 287 -22.91 27.97 6.15
N THR A 288 -22.56 28.96 5.33
CA THR A 288 -22.95 29.02 3.92
C THR A 288 -22.35 27.86 3.11
N HIS A 289 -21.09 27.51 3.35
CA HIS A 289 -20.41 26.37 2.72
C HIS A 289 -21.13 25.06 3.03
N VAL A 290 -21.39 24.78 4.31
CA VAL A 290 -22.09 23.56 4.73
C VAL A 290 -23.53 23.52 4.19
N ALA A 291 -24.24 24.64 4.19
CA ALA A 291 -25.61 24.70 3.69
C ALA A 291 -25.74 24.44 2.18
N ARG A 292 -24.66 24.64 1.41
CA ARG A 292 -24.61 24.31 -0.03
C ARG A 292 -24.25 22.85 -0.31
N GLY A 293 -24.01 22.04 0.73
CA GLY A 293 -23.61 20.65 0.62
C GLY A 293 -22.11 20.41 0.76
N GLY A 294 -21.33 21.45 1.07
CA GLY A 294 -19.93 21.30 1.43
C GLY A 294 -19.77 20.63 2.80
N SER A 295 -18.62 19.98 3.02
CA SER A 295 -18.28 19.36 4.30
C SER A 295 -17.32 20.22 5.10
N ALA A 296 -17.32 20.04 6.43
CA ALA A 296 -16.37 20.69 7.32
C ALA A 296 -15.80 19.69 8.34
N LEU A 297 -14.50 19.80 8.61
CA LEU A 297 -13.81 19.15 9.71
C LEU A 297 -13.30 20.24 10.64
N VAL A 298 -13.78 20.24 11.88
CA VAL A 298 -13.44 21.28 12.87
C VAL A 298 -12.74 20.62 14.05
N LEU A 299 -11.49 21.03 14.28
CA LEU A 299 -10.63 20.52 15.35
C LEU A 299 -10.36 21.67 16.31
N LEU A 300 -10.75 21.50 17.59
CA LEU A 300 -10.66 22.56 18.58
C LEU A 300 -10.08 22.03 19.88
N GLU A 301 -9.03 22.68 20.36
CA GLU A 301 -8.59 22.54 21.75
C GLU A 301 -9.51 23.32 22.72
N PRO A 302 -9.45 23.00 24.03
CA PRO A 302 -10.17 23.74 25.07
C PRO A 302 -9.70 25.20 25.20
N THR A 303 -10.47 26.02 25.94
CA THR A 303 -10.11 27.39 26.39
C THR A 303 -10.01 28.49 25.33
N ARG A 304 -10.21 28.16 24.04
CA ARG A 304 -10.09 29.10 22.93
C ARG A 304 -11.37 29.13 22.07
N THR A 305 -11.44 30.16 21.23
CA THR A 305 -12.45 30.36 20.16
C THR A 305 -13.93 30.25 20.60
N PRO A 306 -14.36 30.98 21.64
CA PRO A 306 -15.72 30.85 22.20
C PRO A 306 -16.83 31.18 21.19
N GLY A 307 -16.57 32.09 20.24
CA GLY A 307 -17.49 32.43 19.17
C GLY A 307 -17.66 31.30 18.16
N LEU A 308 -16.58 30.65 17.73
CA LEU A 308 -16.64 29.47 16.86
C LEU A 308 -17.32 28.29 17.58
N VAL A 309 -16.94 28.03 18.83
CA VAL A 309 -17.56 27.00 19.69
C VAL A 309 -19.07 27.17 19.78
N ALA A 310 -19.54 28.38 20.11
CA ALA A 310 -20.98 28.65 20.21
C ALA A 310 -21.71 28.49 18.86
N ASP A 311 -21.03 28.79 17.75
CA ASP A 311 -21.63 28.71 16.41
C ASP A 311 -21.81 27.27 15.91
N LEU A 312 -21.02 26.31 16.42
CA LEU A 312 -21.23 24.89 16.16
C LEU A 312 -22.61 24.38 16.63
N GLY A 313 -23.27 25.12 17.52
CA GLY A 313 -24.65 24.85 17.92
C GLY A 313 -25.65 24.88 16.75
N ARG A 314 -25.33 25.55 15.63
CA ARG A 314 -26.13 25.49 14.38
C ARG A 314 -26.25 24.08 13.81
N TYR A 315 -25.28 23.23 14.11
CA TYR A 315 -25.22 21.83 13.67
C TYR A 315 -25.62 20.87 14.78
N ASN A 316 -26.34 21.35 15.80
CA ASN A 316 -26.76 20.57 16.96
C ASN A 316 -25.58 19.96 17.75
N ILE A 317 -24.38 20.54 17.63
CA ILE A 317 -23.16 20.15 18.34
C ILE A 317 -22.94 21.07 19.54
N LEU A 318 -22.71 20.47 20.70
CA LEU A 318 -22.28 21.13 21.93
C LEU A 318 -20.81 20.81 22.16
N MET A 319 -19.95 21.82 22.18
CA MET A 319 -18.56 21.66 22.65
C MET A 319 -18.47 22.10 24.10
N GLY A 320 -17.92 21.26 24.97
CA GLY A 320 -17.73 21.59 26.37
C GLY A 320 -16.55 22.53 26.58
N ASP A 321 -16.67 23.44 27.55
CA ASP A 321 -15.54 24.26 28.03
C ASP A 321 -14.83 23.57 29.18
N ASP A 322 -14.21 22.44 28.84
CA ASP A 322 -13.61 21.51 29.77
C ASP A 322 -12.32 20.90 29.20
N LEU A 323 -11.46 20.43 30.10
CA LEU A 323 -10.29 19.63 29.79
C LEU A 323 -10.59 18.18 30.15
N ILE A 324 -10.51 17.28 29.18
CA ILE A 324 -10.67 15.85 29.44
C ILE A 324 -9.38 15.31 30.04
N LEU A 325 -9.54 14.61 31.16
CA LEU A 325 -8.46 13.93 31.87
C LEU A 325 -8.78 12.44 32.00
N GLU A 326 -7.75 11.61 31.88
CA GLU A 326 -7.84 10.15 31.88
C GLU A 326 -6.92 9.55 32.95
N GLN A 327 -7.50 8.69 33.78
CA GLN A 327 -6.80 8.03 34.89
C GLN A 327 -6.74 6.51 34.74
N ASN A 328 -7.21 5.94 33.62
CA ASN A 328 -7.17 4.51 33.37
C ASN A 328 -5.72 3.97 33.50
N PRO A 329 -5.43 3.09 34.47
CA PRO A 329 -4.09 2.56 34.70
C PRO A 329 -3.51 1.82 33.49
N SER A 330 -4.36 1.31 32.59
CA SER A 330 -3.94 0.60 31.37
C SER A 330 -3.52 1.54 30.24
N TYR A 331 -3.89 2.82 30.34
CA TYR A 331 -3.56 3.86 29.36
C TYR A 331 -2.55 4.88 29.87
N GLN A 332 -2.05 4.71 31.11
CA GLN A 332 -0.95 5.52 31.63
C GLN A 332 0.33 5.26 30.82
N LEU A 333 0.73 6.26 30.06
CA LEU A 333 1.98 6.25 29.29
C LEU A 333 3.16 6.65 30.19
N VAL A 334 4.29 5.96 30.06
CA VAL A 334 5.51 6.30 30.79
C VAL A 334 5.96 7.71 30.41
N GLY A 335 5.88 8.65 31.35
CA GLY A 335 6.22 10.07 31.14
C GLY A 335 5.08 10.95 30.63
N GLY A 336 3.86 10.42 30.46
CA GLY A 336 2.65 11.19 30.21
C GLY A 336 1.90 11.52 31.50
N ASP A 337 1.11 12.60 31.48
CA ASP A 337 0.15 12.94 32.55
C ASP A 337 -1.29 12.56 32.14
N ALA A 338 -2.28 12.95 32.94
CA ALA A 338 -3.68 12.62 32.71
C ALA A 338 -4.29 13.30 31.47
N SER A 339 -3.60 14.24 30.81
CA SER A 339 -4.09 14.90 29.58
C SER A 339 -3.86 14.06 28.31
N TYR A 340 -3.16 12.93 28.42
CA TYR A 340 -2.97 11.98 27.34
C TYR A 340 -4.15 11.00 27.27
N ILE A 341 -4.94 11.11 26.21
CA ILE A 341 -6.12 10.28 26.00
C ILE A 341 -5.79 9.20 24.98
N VAL A 342 -6.00 7.94 25.35
CA VAL A 342 -5.84 6.79 24.46
C VAL A 342 -7.23 6.28 24.07
N LEU A 343 -7.54 6.37 22.78
CA LEU A 343 -8.73 5.75 22.20
C LEU A 343 -8.33 4.41 21.59
N SER A 344 -9.07 3.35 21.88
CA SER A 344 -8.82 2.01 21.33
C SER A 344 -10.15 1.32 20.99
N GLY A 345 -10.16 0.03 20.67
CA GLY A 345 -11.32 -0.64 20.05
C GLY A 345 -12.70 -0.33 20.65
N GLU A 346 -12.83 -0.26 21.99
CA GLU A 346 -14.10 0.05 22.67
C GLU A 346 -14.44 1.54 22.72
N SER A 347 -13.49 2.41 22.39
CA SER A 347 -13.68 3.87 22.34
C SER A 347 -14.47 4.32 21.13
N PHE A 348 -14.54 3.53 20.05
CA PHE A 348 -15.17 3.92 18.79
C PHE A 348 -16.54 3.27 18.64
N ASP A 349 -17.59 4.10 18.50
CA ASP A 349 -18.91 3.63 18.11
C ASP A 349 -18.92 3.26 16.62
N PHE A 350 -19.84 2.36 16.23
CA PHE A 350 -19.94 1.91 14.84
C PHE A 350 -20.34 3.07 13.92
N HIS A 351 -19.42 3.45 13.03
CA HIS A 351 -19.65 4.48 12.02
C HIS A 351 -18.70 4.27 10.83
N PRO A 352 -19.12 4.51 9.56
CA PRO A 352 -18.23 4.36 8.40
C PRO A 352 -16.91 5.15 8.50
N ILE A 353 -16.90 6.29 9.20
CA ILE A 353 -15.69 7.09 9.45
C ILE A 353 -14.69 6.38 10.37
N THR A 354 -15.17 5.72 11.43
CA THR A 354 -14.32 5.14 12.49
C THR A 354 -14.05 3.64 12.27
N ASN A 355 -14.91 2.93 11.54
CA ASN A 355 -14.79 1.50 11.24
C ASN A 355 -13.44 1.07 10.64
N PRO A 356 -12.75 1.86 9.80
CA PRO A 356 -11.43 1.50 9.28
C PRO A 356 -10.29 1.61 10.30
N ILE A 357 -10.51 2.25 11.47
CA ILE A 357 -9.48 2.41 12.50
C ILE A 357 -9.16 1.03 13.10
N ARG A 358 -7.88 0.64 13.03
CA ARG A 358 -7.37 -0.67 13.52
C ARG A 358 -6.40 -0.56 14.69
N GLY A 359 -5.95 0.65 15.02
CA GLY A 359 -4.96 0.92 16.06
C GLY A 359 -5.51 1.81 17.17
N ALA A 360 -4.67 2.05 18.18
CA ALA A 360 -4.95 3.06 19.19
C ALA A 360 -4.69 4.47 18.62
N VAL A 361 -5.55 5.42 18.94
CA VAL A 361 -5.37 6.84 18.65
C VAL A 361 -4.95 7.53 19.94
N LEU A 362 -3.82 8.22 19.90
CA LEU A 362 -3.35 9.03 21.01
C LEU A 362 -3.74 10.48 20.75
N MET A 363 -4.50 11.08 21.67
CA MET A 363 -4.80 12.51 21.69
C MET A 363 -4.07 13.14 22.86
N ARG A 364 -3.58 14.36 22.66
CA ARG A 364 -3.01 15.20 23.73
C ARG A 364 -3.96 16.37 23.90
N VAL A 365 -4.44 16.62 25.12
CA VAL A 365 -5.35 17.72 25.43
C VAL A 365 -6.63 17.66 24.56
N ALA A 366 -7.72 17.16 25.15
CA ALA A 366 -9.01 17.08 24.47
C ALA A 366 -10.07 17.82 25.27
N ARG A 367 -11.12 18.27 24.59
CA ARG A 367 -12.34 18.81 25.18
C ARG A 367 -13.54 17.95 24.83
N SER A 368 -14.59 18.02 25.63
CA SER A 368 -15.79 17.23 25.39
C SER A 368 -16.59 17.74 24.19
N VAL A 369 -17.20 16.81 23.49
CA VAL A 369 -18.23 17.09 22.48
C VAL A 369 -19.47 16.29 22.82
N ALA A 370 -20.63 16.85 22.53
CA ALA A 370 -21.92 16.23 22.73
C ALA A 370 -22.91 16.75 21.68
N ARG A 371 -24.07 16.11 21.64
CA ARG A 371 -25.23 16.64 20.95
C ARG A 371 -25.95 17.65 21.86
N LEU A 372 -26.48 18.73 21.28
CA LEU A 372 -27.38 19.65 21.97
C LEU A 372 -28.75 18.99 22.24
N ASP A 373 -29.36 19.36 23.37
CA ASP A 373 -30.73 18.99 23.73
C ASP A 373 -31.65 20.24 23.74
N PRO A 374 -32.88 20.15 23.19
CA PRO A 374 -33.48 18.98 22.53
C PRO A 374 -32.92 18.75 21.12
N GLU A 375 -33.17 17.55 20.58
CA GLU A 375 -32.79 17.21 19.20
C GLU A 375 -33.33 18.23 18.18
N MET A 376 -32.48 18.58 17.21
CA MET A 376 -32.82 19.49 16.14
C MET A 376 -33.28 18.70 14.90
N VAL A 377 -34.57 18.82 14.55
CA VAL A 377 -35.12 18.21 13.32
C VAL A 377 -34.34 18.73 12.12
N GLY A 378 -33.88 17.82 11.25
CA GLY A 378 -33.04 18.16 10.10
C GLY A 378 -31.55 17.94 10.33
N VAL A 379 -31.11 17.68 11.56
CA VAL A 379 -29.70 17.41 11.90
C VAL A 379 -29.57 16.14 12.75
N GLN A 380 -28.86 15.15 12.24
CA GLN A 380 -28.58 13.91 12.97
C GLN A 380 -27.17 13.95 13.53
N VAL A 381 -27.03 13.87 14.85
CA VAL A 381 -25.72 13.86 15.51
C VAL A 381 -25.45 12.50 16.12
N GLN A 382 -24.27 11.96 15.83
CA GLN A 382 -23.74 10.76 16.46
C GLN A 382 -22.39 11.06 17.11
N GLU A 383 -22.26 10.71 18.39
CA GLU A 383 -20.96 10.63 19.07
C GLU A 383 -20.26 9.36 18.57
N VAL A 384 -19.08 9.49 17.94
CA VAL A 384 -18.41 8.38 17.25
C VAL A 384 -17.15 7.90 17.97
N ALA A 385 -16.63 8.68 18.91
CA ALA A 385 -15.55 8.26 19.79
C ALA A 385 -15.69 8.81 21.21
N LYS A 386 -15.38 7.98 22.21
CA LYS A 386 -15.46 8.29 23.64
C LYS A 386 -14.24 7.79 24.39
N THR A 387 -13.88 8.48 25.46
CA THR A 387 -12.84 8.05 26.39
C THR A 387 -13.24 6.81 27.18
N SER A 388 -12.35 6.32 28.05
CA SER A 388 -12.68 5.21 28.93
C SER A 388 -13.62 5.64 30.06
N ALA A 389 -14.11 4.65 30.82
CA ALA A 389 -14.94 4.91 31.99
C ALA A 389 -14.20 5.60 33.16
N PHE A 390 -12.88 5.74 33.09
CA PHE A 390 -12.06 6.40 34.11
C PHE A 390 -11.74 7.86 33.80
N ALA A 391 -12.26 8.38 32.69
CA ALA A 391 -12.10 9.77 32.32
C ALA A 391 -13.13 10.68 33.02
N TRP A 392 -12.81 11.96 33.05
CA TRP A 392 -13.77 13.02 33.34
C TRP A 392 -13.44 14.28 32.55
N ALA A 393 -14.43 15.16 32.41
CA ALA A 393 -14.26 16.48 31.82
C ALA A 393 -14.14 17.52 32.96
N GLU A 394 -12.92 18.02 33.17
CA GLU A 394 -12.57 19.00 34.20
C GLU A 394 -12.93 20.40 33.75
N THR A 395 -13.68 21.13 34.58
CA THR A 395 -14.08 22.52 34.30
C THR A 395 -13.23 23.54 35.05
N GLU A 396 -12.53 23.14 36.11
CA GLU A 396 -11.62 24.00 36.89
C GLU A 396 -10.17 23.54 36.75
N TYR A 397 -9.53 24.00 35.67
CA TYR A 397 -8.14 23.67 35.34
C TYR A 397 -7.13 24.76 35.72
N ASP A 398 -7.57 25.84 36.39
CA ASP A 398 -6.69 26.87 36.99
C ASP A 398 -5.92 26.36 38.22
N GLN A 399 -6.36 25.24 38.80
CA GLN A 399 -5.75 24.56 39.94
C GLN A 399 -5.37 23.14 39.56
N ALA A 400 -4.72 22.41 40.48
CA ALA A 400 -4.49 20.98 40.27
C ALA A 400 -5.87 20.30 40.10
N PRO A 401 -6.11 19.63 38.96
CA PRO A 401 -7.44 19.15 38.63
C PRO A 401 -7.85 18.02 39.58
N GLU A 402 -9.03 18.15 40.16
CA GLU A 402 -9.62 17.20 41.10
C GLU A 402 -11.09 16.96 40.75
N VAL A 403 -11.46 15.69 40.62
CA VAL A 403 -12.82 15.28 40.29
C VAL A 403 -13.83 15.84 41.28
N THR A 404 -14.76 16.65 40.78
CA THR A 404 -15.83 17.30 41.54
C THR A 404 -17.21 16.76 41.13
N PRO A 405 -17.79 15.82 41.91
CA PRO A 405 -19.08 15.21 41.59
C PRO A 405 -20.21 16.23 41.48
N GLY A 406 -21.03 16.10 40.43
CA GLY A 406 -22.17 16.99 40.17
C GLY A 406 -21.82 18.27 39.41
N ARG A 407 -20.53 18.56 39.25
CA ARG A 407 -20.02 19.60 38.36
C ARG A 407 -19.39 18.97 37.11
N ASP A 408 -18.45 18.07 37.32
CA ASP A 408 -17.69 17.47 36.22
C ASP A 408 -18.46 16.32 35.57
N ARG A 409 -18.29 16.18 34.25
CA ARG A 409 -18.84 15.04 33.51
C ARG A 409 -17.96 13.82 33.74
N LEU A 410 -18.46 12.82 34.46
CA LEU A 410 -17.73 11.60 34.78
C LEU A 410 -18.02 10.48 33.77
N GLY A 411 -17.01 9.63 33.54
CA GLY A 411 -17.15 8.40 32.75
C GLY A 411 -16.71 8.58 31.29
N PRO A 412 -17.25 7.76 30.36
CA PRO A 412 -16.94 7.89 28.94
C PRO A 412 -17.38 9.25 28.40
N VAL A 413 -16.41 10.15 28.23
CA VAL A 413 -16.61 11.49 27.67
C VAL A 413 -16.42 11.40 26.16
N PRO A 414 -17.40 11.84 25.34
CA PRO A 414 -17.23 11.88 23.90
C PRO A 414 -16.22 12.94 23.48
N VAL A 415 -15.36 12.56 22.55
CA VAL A 415 -14.25 13.36 22.01
C VAL A 415 -14.38 13.60 20.51
N MET A 416 -15.28 12.88 19.84
CA MET A 416 -15.56 13.03 18.42
C MET A 416 -17.06 12.84 18.18
N ALA A 417 -17.64 13.75 17.39
CA ALA A 417 -19.02 13.66 16.94
C ALA A 417 -19.09 14.00 15.45
N VAL A 418 -20.12 13.46 14.78
CA VAL A 418 -20.47 13.78 13.40
C VAL A 418 -21.90 14.31 13.38
N ALA A 419 -22.13 15.36 12.59
CA ALA A 419 -23.45 15.91 12.32
C ALA A 419 -23.78 15.72 10.84
N GLU A 420 -24.82 14.93 10.55
CA GLU A 420 -25.38 14.79 9.21
C GLU A 420 -26.54 15.76 9.03
N ILE A 421 -26.38 16.69 8.07
CA ILE A 421 -27.39 17.70 7.77
C ILE A 421 -28.34 17.17 6.71
N THR A 422 -29.55 16.80 7.14
CA THR A 422 -30.63 16.32 6.26
C THR A 422 -31.54 17.45 5.75
N ASP A 423 -31.57 18.59 6.46
CA ASP A 423 -32.24 19.82 6.03
C ASP A 423 -31.29 21.02 6.21
N PRO A 424 -30.62 21.47 5.13
CA PRO A 424 -29.68 22.60 5.18
C PRO A 424 -30.30 23.93 5.63
N SER A 425 -31.62 24.09 5.53
CA SER A 425 -32.29 25.34 5.93
C SER A 425 -32.19 25.62 7.43
N ILE A 426 -31.93 24.57 8.22
CA ILE A 426 -31.84 24.61 9.69
C ILE A 426 -30.54 25.26 10.18
N ILE A 427 -29.46 25.24 9.39
CA ILE A 427 -28.17 25.89 9.74
C ILE A 427 -28.36 27.40 9.98
N GLY A 428 -29.38 28.00 9.36
CA GLY A 428 -29.74 29.39 9.59
C GLY A 428 -28.73 30.38 9.03
N VAL A 429 -28.31 30.18 7.77
CA VAL A 429 -27.45 31.11 7.03
C VAL A 429 -28.10 32.50 6.95
N GLY A 430 -27.37 33.54 7.33
CA GLY A 430 -27.83 34.92 7.41
C GLY A 430 -28.75 35.19 8.60
N SER A 431 -28.95 34.22 9.49
CA SER A 431 -29.70 34.43 10.74
C SER A 431 -28.73 34.77 11.86
N THR A 432 -28.84 35.99 12.38
CA THR A 432 -28.24 36.41 13.65
C THR A 432 -29.00 35.76 14.81
N ARG A 433 -28.94 34.42 14.93
CA ARG A 433 -29.40 33.73 16.13
C ARG A 433 -28.22 33.53 17.07
N VAL A 434 -28.05 34.49 17.96
CA VAL A 434 -27.24 34.32 19.17
C VAL A 434 -28.06 33.45 20.13
N THR A 435 -27.82 32.15 20.14
CA THR A 435 -28.33 31.28 21.21
C THR A 435 -27.39 31.45 22.39
N VAL A 436 -27.72 32.38 23.29
CA VAL A 436 -27.13 32.44 24.63
C VAL A 436 -27.70 31.25 25.40
N GLY A 437 -26.87 30.27 25.72
CA GLY A 437 -27.23 29.21 26.66
C GLY A 437 -27.71 29.83 27.97
N ALA A 438 -28.89 29.41 28.43
CA ALA A 438 -29.43 29.82 29.71
C ALA A 438 -28.59 29.23 30.85
N GLU A 439 -28.49 30.02 31.93
CA GLU A 439 -27.78 29.79 33.20
C GLU A 439 -27.88 28.38 33.81
#